data_AF-A0A4Q2V1Y7-F1
#
_entry.id   AF-A0A4Q2V1Y7-F1
#
_cell.length_a   1.000
_cell.length_b   1.000
_cell.length_c   1.000
_cell.angle_alpha   90.00
_cell.angle_beta   90.00
_cell.angle_gamma   90.00
#
_symmetry.space_group_name_H-M   'P 1'
#
loop_
_entity.id
_entity.type
_entity.pdbx_description
1 polymer ?
#
loop_
_entity_poly.entity_id
_entity_poly.type
_entity_poly.pdbx_seq_one_letter_code
_entity_poly.pdbx_strand_id
1 'polypeptide(L)'
;MPLLDMVGVDASGNTFCIAFAYLSGEEEDDFTWAFQQLRSLYDANGIRHPSVVLTDRCLACMNAVVTLLCFPSAKVMLCLWHINKAVQTFCMGGFTEGKDDQQGREAWKEFYDAWHNLIASKSQAIYDERLKALLLQYTHTHPKEVNYLLTIWLNPHKGKFVKAFVNEHLHLNQFVTSRVEGIHALLKSHLKSSKVDLFEAFQIIKLVIGNQLTTLRSTQAIEQSTRPTWRAQLLSGSLYSQVRGWVSHAALIMVDKQRERIGESLPECTKSFAKTTGLPCAHSLVPLIQGNEPLLIGHFHSHWYLQRSEMPPLIFEPHKIDDRRAAPKSQPASSTRREPCAFEAVEKALLPSEKKPQTCSRCHKQGHNRRSRLCTERFTELAAELDFLQREEDIATGEVIYIPSRSTSPAAVSATPKATSTAVMTEATPTPTYYYLQEQPHRVYTEYRKSREAWFDLQPIGASLTDRAYRESAGLPLEYDTSWYQWCRRSNQMGPFVKLQSSKRLRDWTTEEMNSWIDADFKANSAANEQESELLAAEGPGYAARQGGVNKIISRLRQGGDLILPAK
;
A
#
# COMPACT_ATOMS: atom_id res chain seq x y z
N MET A 1 15.85 -1.10 -28.47
CA MET A 1 15.34 0.25 -28.20
C MET A 1 14.94 0.30 -26.74
N PRO A 2 15.53 1.21 -25.95
CA PRO A 2 15.06 1.50 -24.60
C PRO A 2 13.59 1.93 -24.62
N LEU A 3 12.84 1.50 -23.60
CA LEU A 3 11.46 1.91 -23.39
C LEU A 3 11.42 2.83 -22.17
N LEU A 4 11.06 4.09 -22.39
CA LEU A 4 10.83 5.08 -21.35
C LEU A 4 9.37 5.04 -20.91
N ASP A 5 9.16 4.72 -19.63
CA ASP A 5 7.86 4.70 -18.99
C ASP A 5 7.64 5.99 -18.18
N MET A 6 6.52 6.67 -18.42
CA MET A 6 6.14 7.87 -17.69
C MET A 6 4.83 7.61 -16.94
N VAL A 7 4.85 7.74 -15.62
CA VAL A 7 3.73 7.38 -14.76
C VAL A 7 3.38 8.52 -13.81
N GLY A 8 2.11 8.58 -13.41
CA GLY A 8 1.58 9.52 -12.45
C GLY A 8 0.95 8.81 -11.26
N VAL A 9 0.56 9.60 -10.27
CA VAL A 9 -0.23 9.16 -9.12
C VAL A 9 -1.56 9.87 -9.17
N ASP A 10 -2.68 9.15 -9.00
CA ASP A 10 -4.01 9.74 -8.93
C ASP A 10 -4.33 10.28 -7.53
N ALA A 11 -5.50 10.91 -7.37
CA ALA A 11 -5.97 11.44 -6.10
C ALA A 11 -6.03 10.37 -4.98
N SER A 12 -6.22 9.11 -5.34
CA SER A 12 -6.37 7.98 -4.43
C SER A 12 -5.03 7.32 -4.06
N GLY A 13 -3.92 7.77 -4.64
CA GLY A 13 -2.60 7.19 -4.44
C GLY A 13 -2.30 5.98 -5.32
N ASN A 14 -3.13 5.68 -6.32
CA ASN A 14 -2.90 4.66 -7.32
C ASN A 14 -1.96 5.18 -8.40
N THR A 15 -1.13 4.29 -8.95
CA THR A 15 -0.26 4.63 -10.08
C THR A 15 -1.04 4.51 -11.39
N PHE A 16 -0.87 5.46 -12.30
CA PHE A 16 -1.40 5.38 -13.66
C PHE A 16 -0.34 5.70 -14.71
N CYS A 17 -0.40 5.04 -15.86
CA CYS A 17 0.50 5.31 -16.98
C CYS A 17 0.08 6.60 -17.68
N ILE A 18 1.04 7.51 -17.89
CA ILE A 18 0.81 8.76 -18.61
C ILE A 18 1.17 8.57 -20.08
N ALA A 19 2.39 8.10 -20.33
CA ALA A 19 2.94 7.95 -21.68
C ALA A 19 4.07 6.92 -21.71
N PHE A 20 4.37 6.48 -22.93
CA PHE A 20 5.43 5.53 -23.26
C PHE A 20 6.20 6.05 -24.46
N ALA A 21 7.51 5.92 -24.46
CA ALA A 21 8.35 6.28 -25.60
C ALA A 21 9.43 5.24 -25.83
N TYR A 22 9.51 4.71 -27.06
CA TYR A 22 10.69 3.97 -27.49
C TYR A 22 11.74 4.96 -27.96
N LEU A 23 12.90 4.91 -27.33
CA LEU A 23 14.01 5.81 -27.64
C LEU A 23 15.00 5.11 -28.57
N SER A 24 15.67 5.90 -29.43
CA SER A 24 16.79 5.42 -30.25
C SER A 24 17.97 5.01 -29.37
N GLY A 25 18.28 5.85 -28.38
CA GLY A 25 19.24 5.63 -27.31
C GLY A 25 18.69 6.13 -25.98
N GLU A 26 19.57 6.66 -25.13
CA GLU A 26 19.21 7.32 -23.86
C GLU A 26 20.00 8.63 -23.75
N GLU A 27 20.11 9.35 -24.88
CA GLU A 27 20.81 10.62 -24.95
C GLU A 27 19.87 11.80 -24.68
N GLU A 28 20.44 12.98 -24.43
CA GLU A 28 19.67 14.16 -24.03
C GLU A 28 18.63 14.56 -25.09
N ASP A 29 18.96 14.42 -26.37
CA ASP A 29 18.05 14.71 -27.48
C ASP A 29 16.89 13.69 -27.56
N ASP A 30 17.15 12.41 -27.26
CA ASP A 30 16.12 11.35 -27.21
C ASP A 30 15.08 11.68 -26.13
N PHE A 31 15.54 12.00 -24.91
CA PHE A 31 14.67 12.41 -23.81
C PHE A 31 13.94 13.73 -24.10
N THR A 32 14.64 14.69 -24.71
CA THR A 32 14.06 15.99 -25.07
C THR A 32 12.92 15.81 -26.04
N TRP A 33 13.07 14.99 -27.07
CA TRP A 33 12.00 14.66 -27.99
C TRP A 33 10.80 14.02 -27.26
N ALA A 34 11.05 13.04 -26.39
CA ALA A 34 9.98 12.35 -25.66
C ALA A 34 9.19 13.31 -24.75
N PHE A 35 9.88 14.20 -24.02
CA PHE A 35 9.22 15.18 -23.16
C PHE A 35 8.52 16.30 -23.94
N GLN A 36 8.98 16.67 -25.14
CA GLN A 36 8.24 17.57 -26.03
C GLN A 36 6.92 16.96 -26.50
N GLN A 37 6.91 15.66 -26.83
CA GLN A 37 5.68 14.95 -27.17
C GLN A 37 4.73 14.90 -25.96
N LEU A 38 5.26 14.60 -24.78
CA LEU A 38 4.48 14.61 -23.54
C LEU A 38 3.86 15.99 -23.28
N ARG A 39 4.65 17.07 -23.41
CA ARG A 39 4.15 18.43 -23.25
C ARG A 39 3.04 18.74 -24.26
N SER A 40 3.22 18.36 -25.51
CA SER A 40 2.21 18.56 -26.56
C SER A 40 0.90 17.85 -26.22
N LEU A 41 0.97 16.64 -25.65
CA LEU A 41 -0.22 15.94 -25.15
C LEU A 41 -0.90 16.69 -24.00
N TYR A 42 -0.12 17.30 -23.09
CA TYR A 42 -0.68 18.06 -21.98
C TYR A 42 -1.38 19.33 -22.49
N ASP A 43 -0.71 20.07 -23.36
CA ASP A 43 -1.23 21.31 -23.95
C ASP A 43 -2.50 21.05 -24.77
N ALA A 44 -2.50 20.01 -25.61
CA ALA A 44 -3.66 19.65 -26.43
C ALA A 44 -4.89 19.24 -25.62
N ASN A 45 -4.70 18.72 -24.40
CA ASN A 45 -5.78 18.27 -23.52
C ASN A 45 -6.09 19.26 -22.38
N GLY A 46 -5.46 20.45 -22.37
CA GLY A 46 -5.64 21.45 -21.31
C GLY A 46 -5.19 20.95 -19.92
N ILE A 47 -4.25 20.01 -19.87
CA ILE A 47 -3.73 19.43 -18.63
C ILE A 47 -2.62 20.32 -18.09
N ARG A 48 -2.65 20.61 -16.79
CA ARG A 48 -1.57 21.38 -16.14
C ARG A 48 -0.25 20.61 -16.17
N HIS A 49 0.83 21.31 -16.47
CA HIS A 49 2.18 20.76 -16.46
C HIS A 49 2.58 20.26 -15.06
N PRO A 50 3.45 19.24 -14.97
CA PRO A 50 3.89 18.69 -13.69
C PRO A 50 4.67 19.75 -12.90
N SER A 51 4.40 19.84 -11.60
CA SER A 51 5.21 20.69 -10.70
C SER A 51 6.57 20.06 -10.39
N VAL A 52 6.62 18.73 -10.36
CA VAL A 52 7.80 17.94 -10.02
C VAL A 52 7.92 16.76 -10.97
N VAL A 53 9.13 16.47 -11.42
CA VAL A 53 9.48 15.23 -12.12
C VAL A 53 10.48 14.47 -11.25
N LEU A 54 10.14 13.22 -10.91
CA LEU A 54 10.98 12.34 -10.12
C LEU A 54 11.64 11.31 -11.03
N THR A 55 12.96 11.23 -11.00
CA THR A 55 13.76 10.34 -11.86
C THR A 55 14.94 9.79 -11.07
N ASP A 56 15.63 8.80 -11.62
CA ASP A 56 16.94 8.38 -11.14
C ASP A 56 18.01 9.43 -11.50
N ARG A 57 19.31 9.12 -11.31
CA ARG A 57 20.39 10.05 -11.67
C ARG A 57 20.80 9.94 -13.14
N CYS A 58 19.84 9.96 -14.06
CA CYS A 58 20.10 10.06 -15.50
C CYS A 58 20.27 11.54 -15.92
N LEU A 59 21.52 11.99 -16.13
CA LEU A 59 21.82 13.39 -16.47
C LEU A 59 21.11 13.86 -17.76
N ALA A 60 21.07 13.01 -18.78
CA ALA A 60 20.38 13.29 -20.03
C ALA A 60 18.88 13.56 -19.80
N CYS A 61 18.22 12.70 -19.03
CA CYS A 61 16.82 12.87 -18.63
C CYS A 61 16.63 14.16 -17.82
N MET A 62 17.47 14.40 -16.82
CA MET A 62 17.36 15.58 -15.94
C MET A 62 17.50 16.90 -16.71
N ASN A 63 18.45 16.98 -17.63
CA ASN A 63 18.66 18.16 -18.47
C ASN A 63 17.47 18.37 -19.41
N ALA A 64 17.03 17.30 -20.07
CA ALA A 64 15.90 17.33 -21.00
C ALA A 64 14.60 17.83 -20.34
N VAL A 65 14.32 17.47 -19.08
CA VAL A 65 13.13 17.93 -18.36
C VAL A 65 13.09 19.46 -18.25
N VAL A 66 14.22 20.09 -17.89
CA VAL A 66 14.28 21.53 -17.57
C VAL A 66 14.49 22.43 -18.79
N THR A 67 14.67 21.83 -19.97
CA THR A 67 14.74 22.57 -21.25
C THR A 67 13.46 23.38 -21.48
N LEU A 68 13.59 24.56 -22.10
CA LEU A 68 12.46 25.47 -22.38
C LEU A 68 11.34 24.84 -23.22
N LEU A 69 11.69 23.85 -24.05
CA LEU A 69 10.78 23.11 -24.92
C LEU A 69 9.99 22.01 -24.17
N CYS A 70 10.41 21.67 -22.95
CA CYS A 70 9.83 20.61 -22.13
C CYS A 70 9.10 21.22 -20.93
N PHE A 71 9.59 21.04 -19.71
CA PHE A 71 8.94 21.52 -18.49
C PHE A 71 9.88 22.44 -17.68
N PRO A 72 10.17 23.66 -18.17
CA PRO A 72 11.15 24.55 -17.52
C PRO A 72 10.73 24.98 -16.10
N SER A 73 9.43 24.96 -15.80
CA SER A 73 8.90 25.26 -14.47
C SER A 73 8.93 24.07 -13.51
N ALA A 74 9.07 22.84 -14.03
CA ALA A 74 9.09 21.64 -13.21
C ALA A 74 10.39 21.53 -12.42
N LYS A 75 10.29 21.00 -11.20
CA LYS A 75 11.45 20.72 -10.36
C LYS A 75 11.85 19.26 -10.49
N VAL A 76 13.10 19.03 -10.83
CA VAL A 76 13.66 17.67 -10.91
C VAL A 76 14.02 17.21 -9.50
N MET A 77 13.42 16.11 -9.08
CA MET A 77 13.76 15.38 -7.86
C MET A 77 14.42 14.05 -8.21
N LEU A 78 15.29 13.59 -7.32
CA LEU A 78 16.01 12.32 -7.49
C LEU A 78 15.41 11.25 -6.58
N CYS A 79 15.35 10.02 -7.10
CA CYS A 79 14.90 8.86 -6.36
C CYS A 79 15.81 8.59 -5.15
N LEU A 80 15.23 8.67 -3.95
CA LEU A 80 15.96 8.43 -2.70
C LEU A 80 16.45 6.98 -2.57
N TRP A 81 15.72 6.01 -3.14
CA TRP A 81 16.14 4.61 -3.10
C TRP A 81 17.43 4.40 -3.90
N HIS A 82 17.50 4.89 -5.15
CA HIS A 82 18.70 4.80 -5.97
C HIS A 82 19.90 5.51 -5.33
N ILE A 83 19.68 6.70 -4.75
CA ILE A 83 20.72 7.42 -4.02
C ILE A 83 21.25 6.56 -2.86
N ASN A 84 20.35 6.05 -2.02
CA ASN A 84 20.72 5.28 -0.85
C ASN A 84 21.42 3.97 -1.23
N LYS A 85 20.97 3.30 -2.29
CA LYS A 85 21.66 2.13 -2.85
C LYS A 85 23.06 2.48 -3.33
N ALA A 86 23.24 3.55 -4.08
CA ALA A 86 24.56 3.97 -4.54
C ALA A 86 25.50 4.34 -3.38
N VAL A 87 25.00 5.05 -2.37
CA VAL A 87 25.75 5.38 -1.14
C VAL A 87 26.10 4.11 -0.36
N GLN A 88 25.16 3.18 -0.21
CA GLN A 88 25.42 1.89 0.44
C GLN A 88 26.52 1.11 -0.30
N THR A 89 26.38 0.94 -1.61
CA THR A 89 27.33 0.17 -2.42
C THR A 89 28.74 0.79 -2.40
N PHE A 90 28.85 2.12 -2.48
CA PHE A 90 30.16 2.78 -2.48
C PHE A 90 30.79 2.83 -1.08
N CYS A 91 30.03 3.26 -0.07
CA CYS A 91 30.62 3.60 1.22
C CYS A 91 30.78 2.39 2.14
N MET A 92 29.95 1.35 2.04
CA MET A 92 29.96 0.21 3.00
C MET A 92 31.31 -0.49 3.06
N GLY A 93 31.98 -0.66 1.90
CA GLY A 93 33.30 -1.27 1.83
C GLY A 93 34.42 -0.49 2.54
N GLY A 94 34.20 0.80 2.83
CA GLY A 94 35.13 1.63 3.61
C GLY A 94 35.05 1.40 5.13
N PHE A 95 34.02 0.69 5.60
CA PHE A 95 33.77 0.45 7.02
C PHE A 95 33.93 -1.01 7.44
N THR A 96 33.70 -1.97 6.54
CA THR A 96 33.67 -3.41 6.88
C THR A 96 34.83 -4.17 6.26
N GLU A 97 35.61 -4.88 7.08
CA GLU A 97 36.65 -5.81 6.63
C GLU A 97 36.13 -7.27 6.63
N GLY A 98 35.27 -7.60 5.67
CA GLY A 98 34.74 -8.97 5.49
C GLY A 98 33.45 -9.28 6.26
N LYS A 99 32.98 -10.53 6.18
CA LYS A 99 31.64 -10.93 6.65
C LYS A 99 31.51 -11.03 8.18
N ASP A 100 32.60 -11.11 8.92
CA ASP A 100 32.57 -11.31 10.39
C ASP A 100 32.92 -10.05 11.20
N ASP A 101 33.21 -8.93 10.54
CA ASP A 101 33.55 -7.66 11.19
C ASP A 101 32.32 -6.96 11.82
N GLN A 102 32.04 -7.31 13.07
CA GLN A 102 30.92 -6.76 13.81
C GLN A 102 31.10 -5.27 14.16
N GLN A 103 32.33 -4.86 14.45
CA GLN A 103 32.63 -3.47 14.79
C GLN A 103 32.50 -2.56 13.56
N GLY A 104 32.98 -3.00 12.40
CA GLY A 104 32.79 -2.29 11.14
C GLY A 104 31.34 -2.18 10.71
N ARG A 105 30.51 -3.21 10.98
CA ARG A 105 29.05 -3.14 10.74
C ARG A 105 28.36 -2.09 11.61
N GLU A 106 28.76 -1.98 12.88
CA GLU A 106 28.21 -0.96 13.78
C GLU A 106 28.65 0.44 13.34
N ALA A 107 29.93 0.64 13.01
CA ALA A 107 30.43 1.90 12.48
C ALA A 107 29.75 2.30 11.16
N TRP A 108 29.54 1.34 10.25
CA TRP A 108 28.77 1.54 9.02
C TRP A 108 27.34 1.98 9.32
N LYS A 109 26.67 1.31 10.26
CA LYS A 109 25.30 1.64 10.65
C LYS A 109 25.22 3.08 11.16
N GLU A 110 26.14 3.49 12.04
CA GLU A 110 26.19 4.87 12.54
C GLU A 110 26.38 5.90 11.41
N PHE A 111 27.31 5.64 10.49
CA PHE A 111 27.53 6.51 9.34
C PHE A 111 26.29 6.59 8.43
N TYR A 112 25.67 5.46 8.15
CA TYR A 112 24.50 5.39 7.29
C TYR A 112 23.25 6.01 7.94
N ASP A 113 23.11 5.90 9.26
CA ASP A 113 22.10 6.60 10.04
C ASP A 113 22.36 8.11 10.03
N ALA A 114 23.62 8.56 10.16
CA ALA A 114 24.00 9.96 10.03
C ALA A 114 23.65 10.51 8.62
N TRP A 115 23.90 9.73 7.56
CA TRP A 115 23.48 10.06 6.20
C TRP A 115 21.95 10.20 6.08
N HIS A 116 21.18 9.23 6.58
CA HIS A 116 19.71 9.30 6.56
C HIS A 116 19.16 10.50 7.34
N ASN A 117 19.76 10.79 8.50
CA ASN A 117 19.40 11.95 9.29
C ASN A 117 19.73 13.26 8.55
N LEU A 118 20.88 13.33 7.87
CA LEU A 118 21.26 14.49 7.07
C LEU A 118 20.22 14.77 5.97
N ILE A 119 19.85 13.77 5.17
CA ILE A 119 18.89 13.95 4.07
C ILE A 119 17.45 14.17 4.56
N ALA A 120 17.11 13.70 5.76
CA ALA A 120 15.82 13.89 6.41
C ALA A 120 15.68 15.23 7.15
N SER A 121 16.67 16.12 7.06
CA SER A 121 16.65 17.44 7.70
C SER A 121 15.45 18.27 7.26
N LYS A 122 14.77 18.90 8.23
CA LYS A 122 13.50 19.63 8.00
C LYS A 122 13.71 21.09 7.59
N SER A 123 14.89 21.66 7.86
CA SER A 123 15.25 23.03 7.52
C SER A 123 16.72 23.09 7.12
N GLN A 124 17.11 24.18 6.45
CA GLN A 124 18.50 24.39 6.05
C GLN A 124 19.44 24.46 7.27
N ALA A 125 19.04 25.12 8.36
CA ALA A 125 19.84 25.20 9.58
C ALA A 125 20.15 23.81 10.18
N ILE A 126 19.15 22.92 10.25
CA ILE A 126 19.33 21.54 10.74
C ILE A 126 20.22 20.74 9.77
N TYR A 127 20.06 20.96 8.46
CA TYR A 127 20.93 20.33 7.46
C TYR A 127 22.38 20.76 7.63
N ASP A 128 22.65 22.05 7.78
CA ASP A 128 24.01 22.59 7.93
C ASP A 128 24.66 22.10 9.24
N GLU A 129 23.90 22.02 10.33
CA GLU A 129 24.35 21.43 11.61
C GLU A 129 24.72 19.95 11.46
N ARG A 130 23.84 19.15 10.87
CA ARG A 130 24.08 17.71 10.65
C ARG A 130 25.22 17.46 9.68
N LEU A 131 25.34 18.28 8.64
CA LEU A 131 26.45 18.20 7.70
C LEU A 131 27.77 18.48 8.42
N LYS A 132 27.82 19.55 9.23
CA LYS A 132 29.00 19.87 10.03
C LYS A 132 29.38 18.72 10.98
N ALA A 133 28.41 18.12 11.67
CA ALA A 133 28.64 16.98 12.55
C ALA A 133 29.22 15.78 11.78
N LEU A 134 28.62 15.42 10.63
CA LEU A 134 29.09 14.34 9.77
C LEU A 134 30.52 14.59 9.27
N LEU A 135 30.81 15.82 8.81
CA LEU A 135 32.15 16.18 8.35
C LEU A 135 33.18 16.10 9.49
N LEU A 136 32.88 16.62 10.67
CA LEU A 136 33.81 16.56 11.81
C LEU A 136 34.10 15.13 12.24
N GLN A 137 33.10 14.26 12.21
CA GLN A 137 33.23 12.87 12.65
C GLN A 137 33.99 11.99 11.65
N TYR A 138 33.74 12.16 10.34
CA TYR A 138 34.18 11.19 9.33
C TYR A 138 35.26 11.70 8.37
N THR A 139 35.58 13.00 8.33
CA THR A 139 36.58 13.52 7.34
C THR A 139 37.97 12.93 7.55
N HIS A 140 38.38 12.70 8.81
CA HIS A 140 39.71 12.16 9.11
C HIS A 140 39.77 10.64 9.00
N THR A 141 38.69 9.94 9.35
CA THR A 141 38.64 8.47 9.41
C THR A 141 38.20 7.85 8.09
N HIS A 142 37.26 8.47 7.38
CA HIS A 142 36.63 7.96 6.15
C HIS A 142 36.62 9.06 5.05
N PRO A 143 37.79 9.61 4.65
CA PRO A 143 37.87 10.74 3.73
C PRO A 143 37.32 10.42 2.33
N LYS A 144 37.41 9.16 1.87
CA LYS A 144 36.95 8.76 0.53
C LYS A 144 35.42 8.79 0.45
N GLU A 145 34.76 8.30 1.49
CA GLU A 145 33.32 8.21 1.64
C GLU A 145 32.72 9.61 1.78
N VAL A 146 33.32 10.45 2.64
CA VAL A 146 32.92 11.86 2.76
C VAL A 146 33.10 12.61 1.44
N ASN A 147 34.24 12.44 0.76
CA ASN A 147 34.46 13.08 -0.53
C ASN A 147 33.45 12.61 -1.58
N TYR A 148 33.10 11.32 -1.60
CA TYR A 148 32.06 10.77 -2.48
C TYR A 148 30.70 11.42 -2.22
N LEU A 149 30.26 11.48 -0.96
CA LEU A 149 29.00 12.13 -0.60
C LEU A 149 28.96 13.59 -1.06
N LEU A 150 30.04 14.35 -0.83
CA LEU A 150 30.12 15.76 -1.20
C LEU A 150 30.11 15.96 -2.72
N THR A 151 30.98 15.26 -3.44
CA THR A 151 31.24 15.49 -4.86
C THR A 151 30.14 14.92 -5.76
N ILE A 152 29.59 13.76 -5.43
CA ILE A 152 28.62 13.07 -6.28
C ILE A 152 27.17 13.47 -5.95
N TRP A 153 26.85 13.69 -4.68
CA TRP A 153 25.45 13.85 -4.24
C TRP A 153 25.15 15.24 -3.68
N LEU A 154 25.88 15.70 -2.68
CA LEU A 154 25.50 16.90 -1.92
C LEU A 154 25.75 18.19 -2.73
N ASN A 155 26.96 18.43 -3.23
CA ASN A 155 27.29 19.65 -3.96
C ASN A 155 26.45 19.84 -5.23
N PRO A 156 26.30 18.84 -6.12
CA PRO A 156 25.55 19.03 -7.36
C PRO A 156 24.04 18.85 -7.19
N HIS A 157 23.58 18.10 -6.18
CA HIS A 157 22.21 17.58 -6.17
C HIS A 157 21.45 17.69 -4.85
N LYS A 158 21.99 18.27 -3.76
CA LYS A 158 21.25 18.37 -2.47
C LYS A 158 19.84 18.94 -2.61
N GLY A 159 19.67 19.94 -3.48
CA GLY A 159 18.38 20.58 -3.76
C GLY A 159 17.33 19.67 -4.42
N LYS A 160 17.70 18.46 -4.84
CA LYS A 160 16.84 17.50 -5.56
C LYS A 160 16.37 16.32 -4.71
N PHE A 161 16.90 16.12 -3.49
CA PHE A 161 16.50 14.98 -2.64
C PHE A 161 16.50 15.24 -1.13
N VAL A 162 17.22 16.26 -0.64
CA VAL A 162 17.23 16.58 0.79
C VAL A 162 15.93 17.28 1.16
N LYS A 163 15.23 16.78 2.19
CA LYS A 163 13.89 17.26 2.61
C LYS A 163 13.84 18.76 2.87
N ALA A 164 14.91 19.34 3.43
CA ALA A 164 15.02 20.77 3.70
C ALA A 164 14.82 21.64 2.46
N PHE A 165 15.16 21.12 1.27
CA PHE A 165 15.09 21.85 0.01
C PHE A 165 13.92 21.38 -0.86
N VAL A 166 13.64 20.08 -0.91
CA VAL A 166 12.55 19.56 -1.76
C VAL A 166 11.16 19.80 -1.19
N ASN A 167 11.03 19.96 0.13
CA ASN A 167 9.74 20.18 0.78
C ASN A 167 9.14 21.59 0.54
N GLU A 168 9.75 22.39 -0.34
CA GLU A 168 9.23 23.64 -0.87
C GLU A 168 8.35 23.44 -2.12
N HIS A 169 8.25 22.21 -2.61
CA HIS A 169 7.54 21.87 -3.85
C HIS A 169 6.43 20.85 -3.62
N LEU A 170 5.40 20.89 -4.45
CA LEU A 170 4.26 19.97 -4.41
C LEU A 170 4.65 18.62 -5.04
N HIS A 171 5.39 17.80 -4.31
CA HIS A 171 5.82 16.46 -4.75
C HIS A 171 4.92 15.33 -4.22
N LEU A 172 3.84 15.66 -3.48
CA LEU A 172 2.79 14.72 -3.04
C LEU A 172 3.32 13.51 -2.27
N ASN A 173 4.37 13.73 -1.46
CA ASN A 173 5.10 12.70 -0.72
C ASN A 173 5.69 11.57 -1.60
N GLN A 174 5.91 11.82 -2.89
CA GLN A 174 6.67 10.91 -3.75
C GLN A 174 8.17 11.21 -3.62
N PHE A 175 8.95 10.17 -3.39
CA PHE A 175 10.39 10.24 -3.14
C PHE A 175 11.18 9.12 -3.83
N VAL A 176 10.48 8.10 -4.34
CA VAL A 176 11.07 6.91 -4.96
C VAL A 176 10.34 6.57 -6.26
N THR A 177 11.06 5.96 -7.19
CA THR A 177 10.58 5.56 -8.54
C THR A 177 10.00 4.15 -8.60
N SER A 178 9.87 3.45 -7.47
CA SER A 178 9.41 2.05 -7.41
C SER A 178 8.06 1.79 -8.11
N ARG A 179 7.19 2.82 -8.19
CA ARG A 179 5.94 2.76 -8.95
C ARG A 179 6.15 2.60 -10.45
N VAL A 180 7.16 3.28 -11.00
CA VAL A 180 7.57 3.15 -12.40
C VAL A 180 8.15 1.77 -12.63
N GLU A 181 9.06 1.34 -11.76
CA GLU A 181 9.70 0.01 -11.83
C GLU A 181 8.67 -1.12 -11.80
N GLY A 182 7.64 -1.02 -10.96
CA GLY A 182 6.55 -1.98 -10.91
C GLY A 182 5.72 -2.04 -12.20
N ILE A 183 5.43 -0.90 -12.82
CA ILE A 183 4.74 -0.85 -14.13
C ILE A 183 5.65 -1.41 -15.23
N HIS A 184 6.92 -1.07 -15.19
CA HIS A 184 7.91 -1.56 -16.14
C HIS A 184 8.05 -3.09 -16.07
N ALA A 185 8.09 -3.65 -14.86
CA ALA A 185 8.09 -5.09 -14.63
C ALA A 185 6.79 -5.75 -15.12
N LEU A 186 5.64 -5.13 -14.86
CA LEU A 186 4.34 -5.58 -15.38
C LEU A 186 4.36 -5.63 -16.91
N LEU A 187 4.84 -4.58 -17.58
CA LEU A 187 4.94 -4.53 -19.05
C LEU A 187 5.89 -5.61 -19.58
N LYS A 188 7.06 -5.78 -18.98
CA LYS A 188 8.01 -6.84 -19.34
C LYS A 188 7.36 -8.23 -19.23
N SER A 189 6.57 -8.47 -18.18
CA SER A 189 5.86 -9.75 -17.99
C SER A 189 4.84 -10.04 -19.10
N HIS A 190 4.21 -9.00 -19.65
CA HIS A 190 3.25 -9.13 -20.75
C HIS A 190 3.92 -9.23 -22.12
N LEU A 191 5.03 -8.51 -22.33
CA LEU A 191 5.81 -8.55 -23.58
C LEU A 191 6.53 -9.88 -23.77
N LYS A 192 7.00 -10.52 -22.69
CA LYS A 192 7.65 -11.86 -22.64
C LYS A 192 8.94 -12.03 -23.45
N SER A 193 9.21 -11.17 -24.43
CA SER A 193 10.38 -11.23 -25.31
C SER A 193 10.79 -9.82 -25.74
N SER A 194 12.10 -9.60 -25.87
CA SER A 194 12.68 -8.38 -26.41
C SER A 194 12.63 -8.32 -27.95
N LYS A 195 12.14 -9.37 -28.61
CA LYS A 195 12.02 -9.49 -30.08
C LYS A 195 10.62 -9.17 -30.62
N VAL A 196 9.70 -8.76 -29.75
CA VAL A 196 8.35 -8.36 -30.12
C VAL A 196 8.40 -7.11 -31.01
N ASP A 197 7.60 -7.07 -32.06
CA ASP A 197 7.54 -5.91 -32.94
C ASP A 197 6.78 -4.73 -32.29
N LEU A 198 6.96 -3.52 -32.82
CA LEU A 198 6.36 -2.31 -32.24
C LEU A 198 4.82 -2.34 -32.25
N PHE A 199 4.20 -3.01 -33.22
CA PHE A 199 2.75 -3.08 -33.30
C PHE A 199 2.19 -4.01 -32.22
N GLU A 200 2.77 -5.18 -32.05
CA GLU A 200 2.41 -6.11 -30.97
C GLU A 200 2.67 -5.48 -29.58
N ALA A 201 3.81 -4.81 -29.40
CA ALA A 201 4.10 -4.08 -28.17
C ALA A 201 3.07 -2.99 -27.88
N PHE A 202 2.66 -2.22 -28.90
CA PHE A 202 1.60 -1.23 -28.78
C PHE A 202 0.26 -1.85 -28.37
N GLN A 203 -0.14 -2.99 -28.95
CA GLN A 203 -1.38 -3.66 -28.55
C GLN A 203 -1.33 -4.10 -27.09
N ILE A 204 -0.19 -4.63 -26.63
CA ILE A 204 0.01 -5.04 -25.24
C ILE A 204 -0.08 -3.82 -24.30
N ILE A 205 0.63 -2.74 -24.60
CA ILE A 205 0.59 -1.51 -23.82
C ILE A 205 -0.83 -0.96 -23.75
N LYS A 206 -1.56 -0.94 -24.88
CA LYS A 206 -2.96 -0.51 -24.94
C LYS A 206 -3.86 -1.35 -24.03
N LEU A 207 -3.68 -2.66 -23.99
CA LEU A 207 -4.43 -3.55 -23.09
C LEU A 207 -4.13 -3.25 -21.62
N VAL A 208 -2.85 -3.05 -21.27
CA VAL A 208 -2.43 -2.69 -19.89
C VAL A 208 -3.05 -1.37 -19.47
N ILE A 209 -3.00 -0.34 -20.32
CA ILE A 209 -3.64 0.96 -20.05
C ILE A 209 -5.16 0.81 -19.90
N GLY A 210 -5.82 0.02 -20.77
CA GLY A 210 -7.26 -0.21 -20.69
C GLY A 210 -7.70 -0.87 -19.39
N ASN A 211 -6.94 -1.87 -18.93
CA ASN A 211 -7.20 -2.54 -17.65
C ASN A 211 -6.97 -1.59 -16.46
N GLN A 212 -5.88 -0.83 -16.50
CA GLN A 212 -5.57 0.16 -15.47
C GLN A 212 -6.65 1.23 -15.37
N LEU A 213 -7.08 1.80 -16.50
CA LEU A 213 -8.16 2.79 -16.55
C LEU A 213 -9.47 2.26 -15.95
N THR A 214 -9.81 1.00 -16.21
CA THR A 214 -10.99 0.35 -15.64
C THR A 214 -10.89 0.21 -14.13
N THR A 215 -9.71 -0.19 -13.63
CA THR A 215 -9.41 -0.26 -12.19
C THR A 215 -9.48 1.11 -11.53
N LEU A 216 -8.89 2.14 -12.13
CA LEU A 216 -8.90 3.51 -11.58
C LEU A 216 -10.33 4.08 -11.50
N ARG A 217 -11.11 3.90 -12.56
CA ARG A 217 -12.52 4.33 -12.60
C ARG A 217 -13.36 3.61 -11.54
N SER A 218 -13.15 2.31 -11.34
CA SER A 218 -13.88 1.55 -10.33
C SER A 218 -13.51 1.98 -8.91
N THR A 219 -12.21 2.16 -8.61
CA THR A 219 -11.74 2.71 -7.33
C THR A 219 -12.33 4.09 -7.05
N GLN A 220 -12.30 4.98 -8.03
CA GLN A 220 -12.86 6.32 -7.90
C GLN A 220 -14.38 6.29 -7.63
N ALA A 221 -15.13 5.45 -8.33
CA ALA A 221 -16.58 5.30 -8.11
C ALA A 221 -16.89 4.77 -6.70
N ILE A 222 -16.06 3.85 -6.18
CA ILE A 222 -16.17 3.37 -4.80
C ILE A 222 -15.91 4.53 -3.82
N GLU A 223 -14.85 5.31 -3.99
CA GLU A 223 -14.54 6.42 -3.08
C GLU A 223 -15.63 7.51 -3.08
N GLN A 224 -16.26 7.76 -4.22
CA GLN A 224 -17.35 8.72 -4.36
C GLN A 224 -18.63 8.30 -3.63
N SER A 225 -18.88 6.99 -3.54
CA SER A 225 -20.12 6.42 -2.98
C SER A 225 -19.96 5.96 -1.53
N THR A 226 -18.73 5.73 -1.07
CA THR A 226 -18.45 5.11 0.23
C THR A 226 -17.77 6.07 1.22
N ARG A 227 -17.85 5.72 2.51
CA ARG A 227 -17.02 6.31 3.58
C ARG A 227 -15.76 5.47 3.71
N PRO A 228 -14.60 6.06 4.05
CA PRO A 228 -13.47 5.27 4.49
C PRO A 228 -13.89 4.42 5.70
N THR A 229 -13.85 3.10 5.56
CA THR A 229 -14.34 2.16 6.58
C THR A 229 -13.55 2.24 7.87
N TRP A 230 -12.25 2.55 7.79
CA TRP A 230 -11.33 2.65 8.94
C TRP A 230 -11.68 3.78 9.92
N ARG A 231 -12.46 4.79 9.52
CA ARG A 231 -12.94 5.90 10.38
C ARG A 231 -14.34 6.42 10.00
N ALA A 232 -15.23 5.52 9.59
CA ALA A 232 -16.56 5.90 9.08
C ALA A 232 -17.33 6.82 10.05
N GLN A 233 -17.23 6.60 11.36
CA GLN A 233 -17.95 7.37 12.38
C GLN A 233 -17.34 8.76 12.65
N LEU A 234 -16.01 8.92 12.53
CA LEU A 234 -15.32 10.20 12.75
C LEU A 234 -15.40 11.11 11.53
N LEU A 235 -15.32 10.52 10.34
CA LEU A 235 -15.56 11.20 9.06
C LEU A 235 -17.04 11.51 8.80
N SER A 236 -17.92 11.17 9.77
CA SER A 236 -19.31 11.63 9.85
C SER A 236 -19.46 12.92 10.66
N GLY A 237 -18.37 13.47 11.20
CA GLY A 237 -18.40 14.75 11.93
C GLY A 237 -18.63 15.95 11.01
N SER A 238 -19.09 17.06 11.59
CA SER A 238 -19.32 18.34 10.90
C SER A 238 -18.12 18.76 10.03
N LEU A 239 -16.90 18.54 10.53
CA LEU A 239 -15.65 18.91 9.87
C LEU A 239 -15.49 18.32 8.45
N TYR A 240 -15.92 17.09 8.17
CA TYR A 240 -15.69 16.44 6.87
C TYR A 240 -16.93 16.40 5.96
N SER A 241 -18.06 16.90 6.45
CA SER A 241 -19.38 16.75 5.82
C SER A 241 -19.42 17.25 4.37
N GLN A 242 -18.78 18.39 4.07
CA GLN A 242 -18.82 19.08 2.77
C GLN A 242 -17.84 18.50 1.73
N VAL A 243 -16.76 17.84 2.17
CA VAL A 243 -15.68 17.34 1.28
C VAL A 243 -15.79 15.86 0.97
N ARG A 244 -16.69 15.15 1.66
CA ARG A 244 -16.86 13.72 1.49
C ARG A 244 -17.36 13.37 0.10
N GLY A 245 -16.70 12.39 -0.53
CA GLY A 245 -17.00 11.96 -1.89
C GLY A 245 -16.56 12.96 -2.97
N TRP A 246 -16.11 14.15 -2.59
CA TRP A 246 -15.50 15.15 -3.49
C TRP A 246 -13.98 15.09 -3.43
N VAL A 247 -13.45 14.74 -2.26
CA VAL A 247 -12.02 14.57 -2.01
C VAL A 247 -11.74 13.09 -1.78
N SER A 248 -10.59 12.61 -2.27
CA SER A 248 -10.19 11.21 -2.13
C SER A 248 -10.02 10.77 -0.68
N HIS A 249 -10.19 9.48 -0.45
CA HIS A 249 -10.01 8.87 0.86
C HIS A 249 -8.56 9.04 1.35
N ALA A 250 -7.58 8.93 0.44
CA ALA A 250 -6.16 9.13 0.73
C ALA A 250 -5.87 10.53 1.32
N ALA A 251 -6.46 11.58 0.74
CA ALA A 251 -6.35 12.94 1.27
C ALA A 251 -6.99 13.08 2.64
N LEU A 252 -8.22 12.56 2.81
CA LEU A 252 -8.92 12.61 4.10
C LEU A 252 -8.15 11.88 5.21
N ILE A 253 -7.52 10.74 4.91
CA ILE A 253 -6.63 10.03 5.84
C ILE A 253 -5.48 10.92 6.30
N MET A 254 -4.82 11.61 5.37
CA MET A 254 -3.68 12.46 5.69
C MET A 254 -4.06 13.69 6.50
N VAL A 255 -5.22 14.29 6.21
CA VAL A 255 -5.77 15.41 7.01
C VAL A 255 -6.14 14.95 8.40
N ASP A 256 -6.76 13.78 8.55
CA ASP A 256 -7.14 13.27 9.85
C ASP A 256 -5.91 12.94 10.73
N LYS A 257 -4.82 12.45 10.14
CA LYS A 257 -3.52 12.34 10.83
C LYS A 257 -2.99 13.69 11.32
N GLN A 258 -3.28 14.80 10.64
CA GLN A 258 -2.93 16.13 11.14
C GLN A 258 -3.86 16.56 12.27
N ARG A 259 -5.15 16.23 12.20
CA ARG A 259 -6.11 16.49 13.27
C ARG A 259 -5.72 15.81 14.58
N GLU A 260 -5.24 14.57 14.53
CA GLU A 260 -4.79 13.83 15.73
C GLU A 260 -3.67 14.54 16.49
N ARG A 261 -2.82 15.30 15.78
CA ARG A 261 -1.70 16.03 16.37
C ARG A 261 -2.11 17.26 17.18
N ILE A 262 -3.35 17.72 17.04
CA ILE A 262 -3.85 18.94 17.71
C ILE A 262 -3.97 18.75 19.24
N GLY A 263 -4.01 17.51 19.73
CA GLY A 263 -3.98 17.21 21.16
C GLY A 263 -2.60 17.35 21.81
N GLU A 264 -1.53 17.36 21.03
CA GLU A 264 -0.15 17.59 21.49
C GLU A 264 0.20 19.08 21.34
N SER A 265 1.12 19.60 22.16
CA SER A 265 1.60 20.99 22.00
C SER A 265 2.17 21.17 20.59
N LEU A 266 1.42 21.84 19.72
CA LEU A 266 1.79 21.99 18.31
C LEU A 266 3.01 22.91 18.21
N PRO A 267 4.11 22.45 17.57
CA PRO A 267 5.24 23.33 17.28
C PRO A 267 4.84 24.40 16.27
N GLU A 268 5.69 25.40 16.06
CA GLU A 268 5.46 26.43 15.04
C GLU A 268 5.22 25.83 13.65
N CYS A 269 4.31 26.45 12.90
CA CYS A 269 3.92 25.94 11.59
C CYS A 269 5.01 26.24 10.54
N THR A 270 5.71 25.18 10.10
CA THR A 270 6.68 25.30 9.00
C THR A 270 6.02 25.44 7.62
N LYS A 271 4.70 25.28 7.52
CA LYS A 271 3.91 25.21 6.27
C LYS A 271 4.34 24.10 5.28
N SER A 272 5.38 23.33 5.60
CA SER A 272 5.95 22.28 4.75
C SER A 272 4.90 21.24 4.34
N PHE A 273 4.07 20.77 5.28
CA PHE A 273 3.03 19.80 4.96
C PHE A 273 2.06 20.29 3.89
N ALA A 274 1.61 21.55 3.99
CA ALA A 274 0.70 22.15 3.01
C ALA A 274 1.39 22.36 1.66
N LYS A 275 2.66 22.79 1.64
CA LYS A 275 3.45 22.94 0.40
C LYS A 275 3.67 21.60 -0.31
N THR A 276 4.00 20.53 0.42
CA THR A 276 4.36 19.24 -0.17
C THR A 276 3.18 18.41 -0.61
N THR A 277 2.09 18.44 0.16
CA THR A 277 0.91 17.62 -0.09
C THR A 277 -0.25 18.40 -0.72
N GLY A 278 -0.30 19.72 -0.56
CA GLY A 278 -1.46 20.50 -0.95
C GLY A 278 -2.68 20.25 -0.06
N LEU A 279 -2.47 19.80 1.18
CA LEU A 279 -3.52 19.50 2.16
C LEU A 279 -3.45 20.43 3.37
N PRO A 280 -4.57 20.66 4.07
CA PRO A 280 -4.59 21.47 5.29
C PRO A 280 -3.76 20.81 6.39
N CYS A 281 -2.86 21.58 7.00
CA CYS A 281 -2.05 21.15 8.13
C CYS A 281 -2.80 21.29 9.46
N ALA A 282 -2.27 20.71 10.54
CA ALA A 282 -2.89 20.76 11.87
C ALA A 282 -3.27 22.19 12.29
N HIS A 283 -2.39 23.17 12.05
CA HIS A 283 -2.65 24.59 12.36
C HIS A 283 -3.82 25.18 11.59
N SER A 284 -4.05 24.76 10.34
CA SER A 284 -5.20 25.20 9.53
C SER A 284 -6.51 24.58 10.00
N LEU A 285 -6.45 23.41 10.66
CA LEU A 285 -7.63 22.71 11.18
C LEU A 285 -8.09 23.26 12.53
N VAL A 286 -7.19 23.79 13.36
CA VAL A 286 -7.52 24.35 14.68
C VAL A 286 -8.67 25.37 14.64
N PRO A 287 -8.62 26.45 13.82
CA PRO A 287 -9.70 27.44 13.80
C PRO A 287 -11.02 26.85 13.30
N LEU A 288 -10.98 25.93 12.34
CA LEU A 288 -12.18 25.25 11.82
C LEU A 288 -12.85 24.39 12.90
N ILE A 289 -12.04 23.65 13.66
CA ILE A 289 -12.55 22.80 14.75
C ILE A 289 -13.12 23.66 15.89
N GLN A 290 -12.44 24.74 16.26
CA GLN A 290 -12.91 25.67 17.30
C GLN A 290 -14.19 26.40 16.88
N GLY A 291 -14.30 26.79 15.61
CA GLY A 291 -15.49 27.42 15.03
C GLY A 291 -16.61 26.44 14.66
N ASN A 292 -16.40 25.12 14.83
CA ASN A 292 -17.29 24.07 14.33
C ASN A 292 -17.63 24.22 12.83
N GLU A 293 -16.66 24.67 12.04
CA GLU A 293 -16.78 24.90 10.61
C GLU A 293 -16.34 23.66 9.80
N PRO A 294 -17.02 23.34 8.69
CA PRO A 294 -16.62 22.25 7.82
C PRO A 294 -15.38 22.60 6.98
N LEU A 295 -14.60 21.59 6.64
CA LEU A 295 -13.62 21.67 5.57
C LEU A 295 -14.33 21.89 4.23
N LEU A 296 -13.83 22.80 3.42
CA LEU A 296 -14.29 23.07 2.07
C LEU A 296 -13.35 22.46 1.04
N ILE A 297 -13.85 22.21 -0.17
CA ILE A 297 -13.04 21.67 -1.28
C ILE A 297 -11.83 22.57 -1.61
N GLY A 298 -11.99 23.89 -1.43
CA GLY A 298 -10.92 24.88 -1.64
C GLY A 298 -9.74 24.75 -0.65
N HIS A 299 -9.89 24.02 0.46
CA HIS A 299 -8.77 23.73 1.36
C HIS A 299 -7.82 22.67 0.81
N PHE A 300 -8.22 21.96 -0.25
CA PHE A 300 -7.46 20.87 -0.86
C PHE A 300 -6.96 21.29 -2.24
N HIS A 301 -5.72 20.93 -2.55
CA HIS A 301 -5.20 21.07 -3.91
C HIS A 301 -6.00 20.21 -4.89
N SER A 302 -6.18 20.70 -6.12
CA SER A 302 -7.05 20.06 -7.14
C SER A 302 -6.64 18.64 -7.52
N HIS A 303 -5.39 18.25 -7.25
CA HIS A 303 -4.93 16.86 -7.37
C HIS A 303 -5.79 15.87 -6.57
N TRP A 304 -6.32 16.28 -5.41
CA TRP A 304 -7.09 15.40 -4.52
C TRP A 304 -8.58 15.31 -4.85
N TYR A 305 -9.03 16.00 -5.90
CA TYR A 305 -10.43 16.04 -6.27
C TYR A 305 -10.82 14.76 -7.02
N LEU A 306 -11.97 14.19 -6.63
CA LEU A 306 -12.60 13.10 -7.37
C LEU A 306 -13.44 13.70 -8.49
N GLN A 307 -13.11 13.37 -9.75
CA GLN A 307 -13.83 13.83 -10.92
C GLN A 307 -15.28 13.32 -10.93
N ARG A 308 -16.26 14.23 -11.01
CA ARG A 308 -17.69 13.93 -11.12
C ARG A 308 -18.26 14.58 -12.38
N SER A 309 -19.13 13.85 -13.08
CA SER A 309 -19.79 14.33 -14.31
C SER A 309 -20.86 15.39 -14.02
N GLU A 310 -21.45 15.35 -12.82
CA GLU A 310 -22.52 16.24 -12.37
C GLU A 310 -22.32 16.55 -10.89
N MET A 311 -22.72 17.75 -10.46
CA MET A 311 -22.93 18.02 -9.04
C MET A 311 -24.10 17.16 -8.56
N PRO A 312 -23.89 16.14 -7.71
CA PRO A 312 -25.03 15.54 -7.03
C PRO A 312 -25.65 16.61 -6.14
N PRO A 313 -26.98 16.60 -5.94
CA PRO A 313 -27.60 17.47 -4.94
C PRO A 313 -26.85 17.28 -3.61
N LEU A 314 -26.58 18.38 -2.90
CA LEU A 314 -25.98 18.33 -1.56
C LEU A 314 -26.85 17.41 -0.69
N ILE A 315 -26.43 16.17 -0.51
CA ILE A 315 -27.07 15.24 0.41
C ILE A 315 -26.58 15.66 1.79
N PHE A 316 -27.24 16.66 2.36
CA PHE A 316 -27.09 16.95 3.78
C PHE A 316 -27.43 15.67 4.55
N GLU A 317 -26.57 15.29 5.50
CA GLU A 317 -26.98 14.27 6.45
C GLU A 317 -28.27 14.77 7.12
N PRO A 318 -29.34 13.95 7.19
CA PRO A 318 -30.53 14.34 7.93
C PRO A 318 -30.08 14.74 9.32
N HIS A 319 -30.49 15.92 9.79
CA HIS A 319 -30.26 16.32 11.17
C HIS A 319 -30.68 15.15 12.07
N LYS A 320 -29.74 14.63 12.86
CA LYS A 320 -30.07 13.69 13.93
C LYS A 320 -30.88 14.49 14.94
N ILE A 321 -32.20 14.41 14.81
CA ILE A 321 -33.10 14.85 15.87
C ILE A 321 -32.95 13.80 16.96
N ASP A 322 -32.21 14.13 18.02
CA ASP A 322 -32.15 13.33 19.25
C ASP A 322 -33.47 13.48 20.03
N ASP A 323 -34.60 13.25 19.36
CA ASP A 323 -35.88 13.11 20.02
C ASP A 323 -35.87 11.75 20.71
N ARG A 324 -35.46 11.75 21.98
CA ARG A 324 -35.84 10.70 22.93
C ARG A 324 -37.35 10.72 23.09
N ARG A 325 -38.09 10.22 22.09
CA ARG A 325 -39.49 9.86 22.25
C ARG A 325 -39.54 8.71 23.24
N ALA A 326 -40.03 8.99 24.45
CA ALA A 326 -40.41 7.99 25.42
C ALA A 326 -41.32 6.96 24.72
N ALA A 327 -40.89 5.70 24.68
CA ALA A 327 -41.61 4.64 23.99
C ALA A 327 -43.00 4.43 24.62
N PRO A 328 -44.12 4.53 23.87
CA PRO A 328 -45.36 3.93 24.30
C PRO A 328 -45.31 2.43 24.02
N LYS A 329 -45.73 1.64 25.02
CA LYS A 329 -45.79 0.18 24.98
C LYS A 329 -46.87 -0.32 24.01
N SER A 330 -46.62 -1.54 23.50
CA SER A 330 -47.54 -2.54 22.93
C SER A 330 -48.19 -2.32 21.56
N GLN A 331 -47.63 -2.96 20.52
CA GLN A 331 -48.25 -3.97 19.62
C GLN A 331 -47.32 -4.26 18.42
N PRO A 332 -47.18 -5.52 17.92
CA PRO A 332 -46.45 -5.78 16.70
C PRO A 332 -47.37 -5.64 15.48
N ALA A 333 -47.17 -4.60 14.68
CA ALA A 333 -47.73 -4.51 13.34
C ALA A 333 -46.85 -5.35 12.40
N SER A 334 -47.34 -6.51 11.93
CA SER A 334 -46.71 -7.20 10.80
C SER A 334 -46.86 -6.31 9.56
N SER A 335 -45.73 -5.76 9.13
CA SER A 335 -45.60 -4.74 8.08
C SER A 335 -45.63 -5.33 6.67
N THR A 336 -46.71 -6.04 6.31
CA THR A 336 -47.04 -6.31 4.90
C THR A 336 -48.55 -6.56 4.79
N ARG A 337 -49.34 -5.49 4.77
CA ARG A 337 -50.74 -5.53 4.29
C ARG A 337 -50.74 -5.64 2.76
N ARG A 338 -50.32 -6.79 2.24
CA ARG A 338 -50.55 -7.11 0.83
C ARG A 338 -51.70 -8.10 0.76
N GLU A 339 -52.66 -7.84 -0.11
CA GLU A 339 -53.71 -8.79 -0.41
C GLU A 339 -53.07 -10.03 -1.08
N PRO A 340 -53.33 -11.23 -0.54
CA PRO A 340 -52.76 -12.46 -1.09
C PRO A 340 -53.30 -12.74 -2.49
N CYS A 341 -52.47 -13.31 -3.35
CA CYS A 341 -52.86 -13.57 -4.73
C CYS A 341 -53.78 -14.81 -4.84
N ALA A 342 -54.55 -14.93 -5.91
CA ALA A 342 -55.52 -16.01 -6.11
C ALA A 342 -54.89 -17.43 -6.02
N PHE A 343 -53.59 -17.55 -6.31
CA PHE A 343 -52.86 -18.81 -6.20
C PHE A 343 -52.61 -19.23 -4.73
N GLU A 344 -52.31 -18.26 -3.86
CA GLU A 344 -52.10 -18.47 -2.42
C GLU A 344 -53.41 -18.86 -1.70
N ALA A 345 -54.56 -18.42 -2.24
CA ALA A 345 -55.87 -18.81 -1.73
C ALA A 345 -56.20 -20.29 -2.02
N VAL A 346 -55.78 -20.81 -3.18
CA VAL A 346 -55.97 -22.20 -3.59
C VAL A 346 -55.06 -23.14 -2.81
N GLU A 347 -53.80 -22.74 -2.60
CA GLU A 347 -52.83 -23.53 -1.82
C GLU A 347 -53.26 -23.71 -0.35
N LYS A 348 -53.92 -22.70 0.22
CA LYS A 348 -54.48 -22.75 1.58
C LYS A 348 -55.73 -23.64 1.70
N ALA A 349 -56.47 -23.83 0.61
CA ALA A 349 -57.65 -24.70 0.57
C ALA A 349 -57.30 -26.20 0.40
N LEU A 350 -56.07 -26.51 -0.04
CA LEU A 350 -55.60 -27.88 -0.28
C LEU A 350 -54.88 -28.53 0.91
N LEU A 351 -54.69 -27.81 2.03
CA LEU A 351 -54.04 -28.32 3.23
C LEU A 351 -55.07 -28.87 4.25
N PRO A 352 -54.95 -30.14 4.70
CA PRO A 352 -55.83 -30.70 5.73
C PRO A 352 -55.72 -29.94 7.06
N SER A 353 -56.85 -29.47 7.60
CA SER A 353 -56.93 -28.70 8.84
C SER A 353 -57.03 -29.58 10.09
N GLU A 354 -55.95 -30.23 10.51
CA GLU A 354 -55.85 -30.77 11.88
C GLU A 354 -54.42 -30.63 12.42
N LYS A 355 -54.14 -29.55 13.15
CA LYS A 355 -52.86 -29.38 13.87
C LYS A 355 -52.88 -30.25 15.13
N LYS A 356 -52.09 -31.34 15.14
CA LYS A 356 -51.75 -32.08 16.37
C LYS A 356 -51.09 -31.13 17.40
N PRO A 357 -51.34 -31.28 18.71
CA PRO A 357 -50.77 -30.42 19.74
C PRO A 357 -49.24 -30.51 19.80
N GLN A 358 -48.57 -29.37 19.97
CA GLN A 358 -47.10 -29.29 20.00
C GLN A 358 -46.54 -30.06 21.21
N THR A 359 -45.65 -31.03 20.94
CA THR A 359 -44.86 -31.75 21.95
C THR A 359 -43.52 -31.04 22.19
N CYS A 360 -43.13 -30.87 23.45
CA CYS A 360 -41.83 -30.33 23.80
C CYS A 360 -40.74 -31.34 23.46
N SER A 361 -39.76 -30.97 22.63
CA SER A 361 -38.67 -31.86 22.24
C SER A 361 -37.67 -32.20 23.37
N ARG A 362 -37.84 -31.64 24.58
CA ARG A 362 -36.91 -31.79 25.71
C ARG A 362 -37.51 -32.59 26.86
N CYS A 363 -38.74 -32.26 27.29
CA CYS A 363 -39.44 -33.01 28.33
C CYS A 363 -40.57 -33.92 27.79
N HIS A 364 -40.76 -33.96 26.47
CA HIS A 364 -41.73 -34.78 25.75
C HIS A 364 -43.22 -34.60 26.15
N LYS A 365 -43.55 -33.59 26.96
CA LYS A 365 -44.94 -33.23 27.31
C LYS A 365 -45.61 -32.39 26.21
N GLN A 366 -46.92 -32.60 26.02
CA GLN A 366 -47.74 -31.85 25.07
C GLN A 366 -48.13 -30.47 25.62
N GLY A 367 -48.29 -29.48 24.74
CA GLY A 367 -48.81 -28.14 25.06
C GLY A 367 -47.78 -27.01 25.16
N HIS A 368 -46.48 -27.29 24.98
CA HIS A 368 -45.43 -26.25 24.96
C HIS A 368 -44.18 -26.69 24.17
N ASN A 369 -43.28 -25.74 23.85
CA ASN A 369 -42.00 -26.02 23.19
C ASN A 369 -40.79 -25.83 24.14
N ARG A 370 -39.59 -26.26 23.73
CA ARG A 370 -38.37 -26.29 24.57
C ARG A 370 -37.93 -24.92 25.15
N ARG A 371 -38.42 -23.81 24.57
CA ARG A 371 -38.09 -22.43 24.99
C ARG A 371 -39.17 -21.81 25.88
N SER A 372 -40.28 -22.52 26.14
CA SER A 372 -41.36 -22.06 27.01
C SER A 372 -40.93 -21.99 28.47
N ARG A 373 -41.47 -21.04 29.23
CA ARG A 373 -41.27 -20.95 30.71
C ARG A 373 -41.93 -22.10 31.47
N LEU A 374 -42.81 -22.86 30.81
CA LEU A 374 -43.52 -24.02 31.37
C LEU A 374 -42.71 -25.32 31.30
N CYS A 375 -41.53 -25.30 30.66
CA CYS A 375 -40.64 -26.45 30.62
C CYS A 375 -39.76 -26.47 31.88
N THR A 376 -39.97 -27.45 32.75
CA THR A 376 -39.21 -27.63 34.00
C THR A 376 -37.72 -27.93 33.76
N GLU A 377 -37.39 -28.48 32.59
CA GLU A 377 -36.02 -28.84 32.19
C GLU A 377 -35.32 -27.76 31.36
N ARG A 378 -35.85 -26.54 31.35
CA ARG A 378 -35.33 -25.44 30.52
C ARG A 378 -33.92 -24.98 30.93
N PHE A 379 -33.56 -25.12 32.21
CA PHE A 379 -32.34 -24.55 32.80
C PHE A 379 -31.28 -25.61 33.14
N THR A 380 -31.43 -26.86 32.71
CA THR A 380 -30.45 -27.92 32.98
C THR A 380 -29.09 -27.66 32.33
N GLU A 381 -29.05 -26.92 31.21
CA GLU A 381 -27.79 -26.44 30.60
C GLU A 381 -27.06 -25.40 31.46
N LEU A 382 -27.79 -24.52 32.16
CA LEU A 382 -27.20 -23.50 33.02
C LEU A 382 -26.56 -24.10 34.29
N ALA A 383 -27.08 -25.22 34.79
CA ALA A 383 -26.46 -25.97 35.89
C ALA A 383 -25.15 -26.63 35.45
N ALA A 384 -25.09 -27.19 34.23
CA ALA A 384 -23.87 -27.77 33.66
C ALA A 384 -22.81 -26.69 33.34
N GLU A 385 -23.25 -25.49 32.95
CA GLU A 385 -22.38 -24.35 32.64
C GLU A 385 -21.83 -23.68 33.92
N LEU A 386 -22.59 -23.70 35.02
CA LEU A 386 -22.10 -23.33 36.37
C LEU A 386 -21.07 -24.34 36.90
N ASP A 387 -21.32 -25.65 36.77
CA ASP A 387 -20.34 -26.70 37.12
C ASP A 387 -19.05 -26.60 36.29
N PHE A 388 -19.14 -26.12 35.05
CA PHE A 388 -17.98 -25.87 34.18
C PHE A 388 -17.17 -24.64 34.64
N LEU A 389 -17.85 -23.55 34.99
CA LEU A 389 -17.18 -22.34 35.51
C LEU A 389 -16.54 -22.57 36.88
N GLN A 390 -17.18 -23.37 37.75
CA GLN A 390 -16.63 -23.78 39.05
C GLN A 390 -15.32 -24.58 38.86
N ARG A 391 -15.27 -25.47 37.87
CA ARG A 391 -14.03 -26.21 37.52
C ARG A 391 -12.95 -25.32 36.91
N GLU A 392 -13.29 -24.29 36.14
CA GLU A 392 -12.30 -23.33 35.63
C GLU A 392 -11.70 -22.47 36.76
N GLU A 393 -12.49 -22.12 37.77
CA GLU A 393 -12.00 -21.44 38.98
C GLU A 393 -11.07 -22.32 39.81
N ASP A 394 -11.40 -23.61 39.98
CA ASP A 394 -10.55 -24.58 40.69
C ASP A 394 -9.21 -24.84 39.96
N ILE A 395 -9.19 -24.75 38.62
CA ILE A 395 -7.98 -24.85 37.79
C ILE A 395 -7.11 -23.59 37.89
N ALA A 396 -7.70 -22.40 38.06
CA ALA A 396 -6.96 -21.15 38.22
C ALA A 396 -6.22 -21.04 39.57
N THR A 397 -6.63 -21.81 40.59
CA THR A 397 -6.02 -21.81 41.93
C THR A 397 -4.89 -22.83 42.17
N GLY A 398 -4.51 -23.61 41.16
CA GLY A 398 -3.21 -24.29 41.15
C GLY A 398 -3.06 -25.56 42.00
N GLU A 399 -4.03 -26.48 41.99
CA GLU A 399 -3.79 -27.87 42.40
C GLU A 399 -3.73 -28.82 41.19
N VAL A 400 -2.63 -29.56 41.07
CA VAL A 400 -2.33 -30.51 39.99
C VAL A 400 -2.92 -31.89 40.33
N ILE A 401 -3.77 -32.46 39.47
CA ILE A 401 -4.05 -33.91 39.43
C ILE A 401 -4.09 -34.45 37.99
N TYR A 402 -3.58 -35.66 37.82
CA TYR A 402 -3.05 -36.34 36.63
C TYR A 402 -4.06 -37.24 35.85
N ILE A 403 -4.04 -37.15 34.50
CA ILE A 403 -4.13 -38.14 33.35
C ILE A 403 -5.03 -39.42 33.55
N PRO A 404 -5.89 -39.91 32.58
CA PRO A 404 -5.43 -40.36 31.25
C PRO A 404 -6.36 -40.30 30.01
N SER A 405 -5.64 -40.31 28.88
CA SER A 405 -6.06 -40.42 27.47
C SER A 405 -6.83 -41.69 27.12
N ARG A 406 -7.69 -41.62 26.10
CA ARG A 406 -8.05 -42.78 25.28
C ARG A 406 -8.27 -42.42 23.81
N SER A 407 -7.42 -43.01 22.98
CA SER A 407 -7.47 -43.14 21.52
C SER A 407 -8.54 -44.14 21.07
N THR A 408 -9.14 -43.93 19.90
CA THR A 408 -9.14 -44.86 18.71
C THR A 408 -10.11 -44.38 17.61
N SER A 409 -9.60 -44.28 16.38
CA SER A 409 -10.33 -44.25 15.08
C SER A 409 -10.61 -45.72 14.59
N PRO A 410 -10.95 -46.05 13.31
CA PRO A 410 -11.39 -45.28 12.11
C PRO A 410 -12.50 -45.94 11.21
N ALA A 411 -12.82 -45.24 10.09
CA ALA A 411 -13.31 -45.72 8.76
C ALA A 411 -14.81 -46.15 8.63
N ALA A 412 -15.52 -46.11 7.49
CA ALA A 412 -15.16 -46.06 6.07
C ALA A 412 -16.33 -45.56 5.15
N VAL A 413 -15.95 -44.85 4.09
CA VAL A 413 -16.39 -44.79 2.68
C VAL A 413 -17.66 -45.54 2.20
N SER A 414 -18.55 -44.83 1.48
CA SER A 414 -19.04 -45.20 0.12
C SER A 414 -20.03 -44.19 -0.45
N ALA A 415 -19.73 -43.65 -1.64
CA ALA A 415 -20.67 -42.91 -2.48
C ALA A 415 -20.33 -43.14 -3.97
N THR A 416 -21.38 -43.28 -4.79
CA THR A 416 -21.57 -42.84 -6.21
C THR A 416 -22.61 -43.74 -6.91
N PRO A 417 -23.17 -43.40 -8.09
CA PRO A 417 -23.66 -42.10 -8.60
C PRO A 417 -24.99 -42.20 -9.41
N LYS A 418 -25.63 -41.06 -9.70
CA LYS A 418 -26.47 -40.81 -10.92
C LYS A 418 -26.89 -39.33 -10.88
N ALA A 419 -26.47 -38.44 -11.79
CA ALA A 419 -26.68 -38.33 -13.25
C ALA A 419 -27.60 -37.12 -13.53
N THR A 420 -27.10 -36.29 -14.43
CA THR A 420 -27.42 -34.88 -14.72
C THR A 420 -28.73 -34.66 -15.50
N SER A 421 -29.40 -33.52 -15.28
CA SER A 421 -30.10 -32.77 -16.32
C SER A 421 -30.34 -31.30 -15.91
N THR A 422 -29.49 -30.42 -16.45
CA THR A 422 -29.69 -29.04 -16.93
C THR A 422 -31.00 -28.27 -16.64
N ALA A 423 -30.87 -27.12 -15.98
CA ALA A 423 -31.42 -25.81 -16.38
C ALA A 423 -30.85 -24.71 -15.47
N VAL A 424 -29.94 -23.86 -15.98
CA VAL A 424 -29.43 -22.69 -15.24
C VAL A 424 -30.15 -21.45 -15.76
N MET A 425 -31.08 -20.94 -14.96
CA MET A 425 -31.52 -19.56 -15.04
C MET A 425 -30.59 -18.69 -14.19
N THR A 426 -30.19 -17.57 -14.78
CA THR A 426 -29.37 -16.52 -14.21
C THR A 426 -30.12 -15.77 -13.12
N GLU A 427 -29.70 -15.93 -11.86
CA GLU A 427 -30.02 -15.00 -10.78
C GLU A 427 -28.75 -14.28 -10.32
N ALA A 428 -28.70 -12.98 -10.67
CA ALA A 428 -27.69 -12.04 -10.19
C ALA A 428 -27.88 -11.80 -8.69
N THR A 429 -26.95 -12.31 -7.89
CA THR A 429 -26.83 -11.94 -6.47
C THR A 429 -25.81 -10.79 -6.32
N PRO A 430 -26.12 -9.75 -5.52
CA PRO A 430 -25.25 -8.60 -5.36
C PRO A 430 -24.06 -8.98 -4.46
N THR A 431 -22.90 -9.24 -5.08
CA THR A 431 -21.68 -9.55 -4.35
C THR A 431 -21.03 -8.25 -3.84
N PRO A 432 -20.78 -8.08 -2.53
CA PRO A 432 -20.14 -6.88 -2.01
C PRO A 432 -18.67 -6.77 -2.47
N THR A 433 -18.36 -5.63 -3.08
CA THR A 433 -17.10 -5.21 -3.72
C THR A 433 -15.84 -5.17 -2.83
N TYR A 434 -15.87 -5.76 -1.63
CA TYR A 434 -14.72 -5.86 -0.73
C TYR A 434 -13.87 -7.13 -0.98
N TYR A 435 -14.42 -8.12 -1.69
CA TYR A 435 -13.75 -9.41 -1.87
C TYR A 435 -12.48 -9.34 -2.72
N TYR A 436 -12.47 -8.48 -3.75
CA TYR A 436 -11.39 -8.41 -4.73
C TYR A 436 -10.07 -7.78 -4.22
N LEU A 437 -10.06 -7.09 -3.06
CA LEU A 437 -8.84 -6.44 -2.55
C LEU A 437 -7.92 -7.40 -1.77
N GLN A 438 -8.47 -8.47 -1.17
CA GLN A 438 -7.71 -9.47 -0.39
C GLN A 438 -7.41 -10.76 -1.19
N GLU A 439 -7.85 -10.86 -2.44
CA GLU A 439 -7.63 -12.04 -3.30
C GLU A 439 -6.13 -12.33 -3.51
N GLN A 440 -5.32 -11.29 -3.66
CA GLN A 440 -3.87 -11.45 -3.88
C GLN A 440 -3.15 -12.01 -2.65
N PRO A 441 -3.29 -11.44 -1.42
CA PRO A 441 -2.73 -12.06 -0.22
C PRO A 441 -3.21 -13.50 0.03
N HIS A 442 -4.50 -13.78 -0.19
CA HIS A 442 -5.02 -15.14 -0.05
C HIS A 442 -4.45 -16.11 -1.08
N ARG A 443 -4.28 -15.67 -2.32
CA ARG A 443 -3.65 -16.47 -3.38
C ARG A 443 -2.18 -16.74 -3.06
N VAL A 444 -1.44 -15.73 -2.64
CA VAL A 444 -0.03 -15.86 -2.24
C VAL A 444 0.11 -16.85 -1.09
N TYR A 445 -0.73 -16.74 -0.05
CA TYR A 445 -0.71 -17.67 1.07
C TYR A 445 -1.11 -19.11 0.65
N THR A 446 -2.05 -19.24 -0.29
CA THR A 446 -2.46 -20.56 -0.82
C THR A 446 -1.31 -21.22 -1.60
N GLU A 447 -0.57 -20.45 -2.39
CA GLU A 447 0.61 -20.94 -3.12
C GLU A 447 1.74 -21.31 -2.15
N TYR A 448 2.02 -20.47 -1.13
CA TYR A 448 2.98 -20.77 -0.06
C TYR A 448 2.65 -22.08 0.67
N ARG A 449 1.38 -22.28 1.04
CA ARG A 449 0.92 -23.52 1.69
C ARG A 449 1.15 -24.75 0.83
N LYS A 450 0.83 -24.68 -0.47
CA LYS A 450 1.07 -25.79 -1.40
C LYS A 450 2.55 -26.15 -1.50
N SER A 451 3.42 -25.14 -1.58
CA SER A 451 4.88 -25.37 -1.63
C SER A 451 5.41 -25.98 -0.34
N ARG A 452 4.90 -25.55 0.82
CA ARG A 452 5.27 -26.12 2.12
C ARG A 452 4.78 -27.56 2.30
N GLU A 453 3.52 -27.82 1.96
CA GLU A 453 2.93 -29.16 2.06
C GLU A 453 3.67 -30.14 1.13
N ALA A 454 4.01 -29.73 -0.09
CA ALA A 454 4.84 -30.53 -1.00
C ALA A 454 6.25 -30.81 -0.44
N TRP A 455 6.83 -29.86 0.31
CA TRP A 455 8.11 -30.08 1.00
C TRP A 455 7.99 -31.05 2.16
N PHE A 456 6.88 -30.98 2.94
CA PHE A 456 6.58 -31.93 4.02
C PHE A 456 6.44 -33.37 3.49
N ASP A 457 5.77 -33.54 2.35
CA ASP A 457 5.57 -34.86 1.72
C ASP A 457 6.88 -35.53 1.26
N LEU A 458 7.94 -34.72 1.06
CA LEU A 458 9.26 -35.20 0.66
C LEU A 458 10.19 -35.51 1.85
N GLN A 459 9.77 -35.24 3.09
CA GLN A 459 10.60 -35.46 4.26
C GLN A 459 10.58 -36.93 4.75
N PRO A 460 11.70 -37.44 5.29
CA PRO A 460 11.73 -38.78 5.84
C PRO A 460 10.82 -38.90 7.07
N ILE A 461 10.28 -40.11 7.28
CA ILE A 461 9.39 -40.43 8.40
C ILE A 461 10.13 -40.16 9.72
N GLY A 462 9.65 -39.19 10.50
CA GLY A 462 10.24 -38.76 11.77
C GLY A 462 10.90 -37.37 11.74
N ALA A 463 10.95 -36.70 10.59
CA ALA A 463 11.41 -35.31 10.49
C ALA A 463 10.46 -34.33 11.20
N SER A 464 11.01 -33.26 11.80
CA SER A 464 10.22 -32.20 12.42
C SER A 464 9.58 -31.30 11.37
N LEU A 465 8.29 -31.50 11.10
CA LEU A 465 7.52 -30.74 10.12
C LEU A 465 7.02 -29.43 10.74
N THR A 466 7.89 -28.41 10.74
CA THR A 466 7.55 -27.07 11.22
C THR A 466 7.69 -26.04 10.12
N ASP A 467 6.93 -24.94 10.20
CA ASP A 467 7.06 -23.82 9.27
C ASP A 467 8.48 -23.23 9.29
N ARG A 468 9.09 -23.18 10.47
CA ARG A 468 10.51 -22.80 10.65
C ARG A 468 11.45 -23.68 9.83
N ALA A 469 11.34 -25.01 9.94
CA ALA A 469 12.19 -25.94 9.19
C ALA A 469 11.98 -25.80 7.67
N TYR A 470 10.75 -25.56 7.22
CA TYR A 470 10.47 -25.25 5.81
C TYR A 470 11.16 -23.95 5.37
N ARG A 471 11.05 -22.87 6.15
CA ARG A 471 11.68 -21.57 5.84
C ARG A 471 13.20 -21.66 5.77
N GLU A 472 13.83 -22.39 6.68
CA GLU A 472 15.28 -22.68 6.64
C GLU A 472 15.66 -23.44 5.36
N SER A 473 14.86 -24.43 4.96
CA SER A 473 15.10 -25.21 3.74
C SER A 473 14.91 -24.40 2.44
N ALA A 474 14.00 -23.42 2.46
CA ALA A 474 13.67 -22.56 1.33
C ALA A 474 14.54 -21.30 1.25
N GLY A 475 15.47 -21.10 2.21
CA GLY A 475 16.30 -19.90 2.28
C GLY A 475 15.53 -18.62 2.62
N LEU A 476 14.39 -18.73 3.29
CA LEU A 476 13.54 -17.58 3.65
C LEU A 476 13.90 -17.05 5.05
N PRO A 477 13.76 -15.73 5.30
CA PRO A 477 13.98 -15.15 6.62
C PRO A 477 13.10 -15.82 7.68
N LEU A 478 13.67 -16.20 8.83
CA LEU A 478 12.91 -16.90 9.87
C LEU A 478 11.89 -16.00 10.57
N GLU A 479 12.24 -14.73 10.76
CA GLU A 479 11.40 -13.70 11.37
C GLU A 479 11.66 -12.36 10.68
N TYR A 480 10.68 -11.46 10.77
CA TYR A 480 10.81 -10.09 10.29
C TYR A 480 10.78 -9.10 11.45
N ASP A 481 11.38 -7.92 11.23
CA ASP A 481 11.25 -6.82 12.18
C ASP A 481 9.78 -6.38 12.33
N THR A 482 9.43 -5.86 13.50
CA THR A 482 8.06 -5.41 13.83
C THR A 482 7.53 -4.36 12.84
N SER A 483 8.41 -3.56 12.24
CA SER A 483 8.07 -2.59 11.20
C SER A 483 7.47 -3.23 9.93
N TRP A 484 7.90 -4.44 9.55
CA TRP A 484 7.39 -5.17 8.39
C TRP A 484 5.98 -5.71 8.61
N TYR A 485 5.71 -6.23 9.80
CA TYR A 485 4.35 -6.64 10.18
C TYR A 485 3.40 -5.44 10.24
N GLN A 486 3.87 -4.28 10.70
CA GLN A 486 3.10 -3.04 10.66
C GLN A 486 2.87 -2.55 9.23
N TRP A 487 3.87 -2.67 8.36
CA TRP A 487 3.75 -2.31 6.95
C TRP A 487 2.72 -3.19 6.23
N CYS A 488 2.77 -4.52 6.41
CA CYS A 488 1.80 -5.45 5.78
C CYS A 488 0.36 -5.14 6.18
N ARG A 489 0.12 -4.89 7.46
CA ARG A 489 -1.21 -4.56 7.99
C ARG A 489 -1.71 -3.18 7.54
N ARG A 490 -0.78 -2.29 7.16
CA ARG A 490 -1.07 -0.95 6.61
C ARG A 490 -1.12 -0.94 5.08
N SER A 491 -0.74 -2.04 4.42
CA SER A 491 -0.84 -2.18 2.97
C SER A 491 -2.29 -2.20 2.52
N ASN A 492 -2.58 -1.50 1.43
CA ASN A 492 -3.91 -1.43 0.81
C ASN A 492 -4.41 -2.80 0.30
N GLN A 493 -3.55 -3.82 0.23
CA GLN A 493 -3.89 -5.16 -0.24
C GLN A 493 -4.18 -6.15 0.90
N MET A 494 -3.44 -6.13 2.03
CA MET A 494 -3.70 -7.00 3.18
C MET A 494 -4.74 -6.38 4.14
N GLY A 495 -4.56 -5.10 4.50
CA GLY A 495 -5.38 -4.42 5.49
C GLY A 495 -5.21 -4.96 6.93
N PRO A 496 -5.89 -4.35 7.93
CA PRO A 496 -5.63 -4.64 9.34
C PRO A 496 -6.20 -5.98 9.83
N PHE A 497 -7.19 -6.56 9.13
CA PHE A 497 -7.91 -7.78 9.52
C PHE A 497 -8.35 -8.61 8.30
N VAL A 498 -8.51 -9.92 8.50
CA VAL A 498 -9.08 -10.90 7.55
C VAL A 498 -10.60 -10.93 7.67
N LYS A 499 -11.31 -10.94 6.53
CA LYS A 499 -12.77 -11.10 6.47
C LYS A 499 -13.15 -12.48 5.92
N LEU A 500 -13.83 -13.30 6.73
CA LEU A 500 -14.22 -14.67 6.34
C LEU A 500 -15.41 -14.64 5.34
N GLN A 501 -15.40 -15.53 4.34
CA GLN A 501 -16.32 -15.49 3.18
C GLN A 501 -17.82 -15.49 3.53
N SER A 502 -18.18 -15.91 4.75
CA SER A 502 -19.56 -16.14 5.19
C SER A 502 -19.90 -15.53 6.56
N SER A 503 -19.03 -14.69 7.11
CA SER A 503 -19.21 -14.13 8.47
C SER A 503 -18.99 -12.63 8.53
N LYS A 504 -19.77 -11.93 9.36
CA LYS A 504 -19.51 -10.52 9.74
C LYS A 504 -18.31 -10.37 10.71
N ARG A 505 -17.72 -11.47 11.16
CA ARG A 505 -16.59 -11.47 12.11
C ARG A 505 -15.27 -11.23 11.36
N LEU A 506 -14.49 -10.30 11.90
CA LEU A 506 -13.12 -10.01 11.49
C LEU A 506 -12.16 -10.81 12.35
N ARG A 507 -11.05 -11.26 11.76
CA ARG A 507 -9.99 -12.03 12.41
C ARG A 507 -8.65 -11.35 12.16
N ASP A 508 -7.72 -11.44 13.09
CA ASP A 508 -6.33 -11.02 12.86
C ASP A 508 -5.61 -11.96 11.88
N TRP A 509 -4.73 -11.37 11.05
CA TRP A 509 -3.79 -12.13 10.22
C TRP A 509 -2.86 -12.98 11.09
N THR A 510 -2.54 -14.19 10.67
CA THR A 510 -1.48 -14.96 11.32
C THR A 510 -0.11 -14.44 10.92
N THR A 511 0.88 -14.72 11.77
CA THR A 511 2.29 -14.48 11.45
C THR A 511 2.70 -15.18 10.16
N GLU A 512 2.22 -16.39 9.92
CA GLU A 512 2.49 -17.16 8.70
C GLU A 512 1.89 -16.50 7.45
N GLU A 513 0.64 -16.04 7.51
CA GLU A 513 -0.01 -15.31 6.41
C GLU A 513 0.74 -14.03 6.09
N MET A 514 1.16 -13.27 7.11
CA MET A 514 1.95 -12.06 6.94
C MET A 514 3.35 -12.37 6.37
N ASN A 515 4.03 -13.40 6.88
CA ASN A 515 5.35 -13.81 6.37
C ASN A 515 5.27 -14.18 4.89
N SER A 516 4.29 -15.00 4.48
CA SER A 516 4.12 -15.41 3.08
C SER A 516 3.92 -14.23 2.13
N TRP A 517 3.24 -13.18 2.59
CA TRP A 517 3.03 -11.96 1.83
C TRP A 517 4.31 -11.13 1.71
N ILE A 518 5.05 -10.98 2.81
CA ILE A 518 6.36 -10.31 2.82
C ILE A 518 7.32 -11.03 1.88
N ASP A 519 7.40 -12.36 1.97
CA ASP A 519 8.26 -13.19 1.10
C ASP A 519 7.94 -12.96 -0.39
N ALA A 520 6.66 -12.94 -0.75
CA ALA A 520 6.24 -12.76 -2.13
C ALA A 520 6.52 -11.34 -2.66
N ASP A 521 6.33 -10.31 -1.83
CA ASP A 521 6.69 -8.93 -2.18
C ASP A 521 8.20 -8.79 -2.38
N PHE A 522 9.00 -9.35 -1.47
CA PHE A 522 10.44 -9.40 -1.63
C PHE A 522 10.84 -10.13 -2.91
N LYS A 523 10.25 -11.30 -3.19
CA LYS A 523 10.57 -12.09 -4.38
C LYS A 523 10.16 -11.39 -5.69
N ALA A 524 9.02 -10.72 -5.71
CA ALA A 524 8.56 -9.93 -6.86
C ALA A 524 9.49 -8.74 -7.15
N ASN A 525 10.05 -8.15 -6.09
CA ASN A 525 10.97 -7.02 -6.19
C ASN A 525 12.45 -7.45 -6.30
N SER A 526 12.82 -8.68 -5.91
CA SER A 526 14.21 -9.15 -5.86
C SER A 526 14.82 -9.26 -7.25
N ALA A 527 14.10 -9.79 -8.24
CA ALA A 527 14.65 -9.95 -9.59
C ALA A 527 14.91 -8.60 -10.29
N ALA A 528 14.05 -7.61 -10.05
CA ALA A 528 14.26 -6.23 -10.53
C ALA A 528 15.43 -5.57 -9.78
N ASN A 529 15.47 -5.70 -8.46
CA ASN A 529 16.53 -5.16 -7.60
C ASN A 529 17.90 -5.82 -7.83
N GLU A 530 17.96 -7.11 -8.13
CA GLU A 530 19.18 -7.88 -8.42
C GLU A 530 19.70 -7.54 -9.81
N GLN A 531 18.84 -7.52 -10.83
CA GLN A 531 19.23 -7.12 -12.18
C GLN A 531 19.75 -5.67 -12.21
N GLU A 532 19.12 -4.77 -11.46
CA GLU A 532 19.54 -3.38 -11.34
C GLU A 532 20.79 -3.22 -10.45
N SER A 533 20.93 -4.01 -9.38
CA SER A 533 22.16 -4.06 -8.58
C SER A 533 23.34 -4.65 -9.35
N GLU A 534 23.11 -5.59 -10.27
CA GLU A 534 24.12 -6.12 -11.19
C GLU A 534 24.51 -5.10 -12.25
N LEU A 535 23.54 -4.34 -12.79
CA LEU A 535 23.81 -3.23 -13.72
C LEU A 535 24.61 -2.11 -13.03
N LEU A 536 24.23 -1.72 -11.82
CA LEU A 536 24.95 -0.72 -11.02
C LEU A 536 26.34 -1.21 -10.57
N ALA A 537 26.49 -2.51 -10.28
CA ALA A 537 27.79 -3.12 -10.01
C ALA A 537 28.67 -3.20 -11.28
N ALA A 538 28.06 -3.41 -12.45
CA ALA A 538 28.72 -3.40 -13.75
C ALA A 538 29.11 -1.98 -14.20
N GLU A 539 28.42 -0.94 -13.74
CA GLU A 539 28.79 0.45 -14.01
C GLU A 539 30.11 0.85 -13.33
N GLY A 540 30.38 0.33 -12.13
CA GLY A 540 31.65 0.51 -11.41
C GLY A 540 32.16 1.97 -11.34
N PRO A 541 33.40 2.21 -10.88
CA PRO A 541 34.04 3.54 -10.98
C PRO A 541 34.36 3.95 -12.44
N GLY A 542 34.00 3.12 -13.43
CA GLY A 542 34.35 3.27 -14.83
C GLY A 542 33.58 4.35 -15.59
N TYR A 543 32.46 4.85 -15.06
CA TYR A 543 31.76 6.00 -15.67
C TYR A 543 32.64 7.27 -15.68
N ALA A 544 33.47 7.47 -14.65
CA ALA A 544 34.42 8.59 -14.60
C ALA A 544 35.57 8.45 -15.61
N ALA A 545 35.92 7.22 -16.02
CA ALA A 545 36.98 6.95 -17.00
C ALA A 545 36.53 7.18 -18.45
N ARG A 546 35.22 7.17 -18.73
CA ARG A 546 34.65 7.47 -20.06
C ARG A 546 34.58 8.96 -20.38
N GLN A 547 34.90 9.83 -19.42
CA GLN A 547 35.18 11.26 -19.59
C GLN A 547 36.70 11.52 -19.83
N GLY A 548 37.36 10.59 -20.53
CA GLY A 548 38.76 10.64 -20.95
C GLY A 548 39.05 11.73 -21.99
N GLY A 549 38.81 12.99 -21.62
CA GLY A 549 39.16 14.19 -22.39
C GLY A 549 39.58 15.36 -21.49
N VAL A 550 39.11 15.42 -20.25
CA VAL A 550 39.34 16.59 -19.37
C VAL A 550 40.66 16.51 -18.60
N ASN A 551 41.13 15.32 -18.22
CA ASN A 551 42.44 15.15 -17.58
C ASN A 551 43.62 15.51 -18.49
N LYS A 552 43.45 15.43 -19.81
CA LYS A 552 44.44 15.87 -20.82
C LYS A 552 44.49 17.39 -20.99
N ILE A 553 43.41 18.10 -20.61
CA ILE A 553 43.32 19.56 -20.65
C ILE A 553 43.92 20.16 -19.36
N ILE A 554 43.65 19.52 -18.21
CA ILE A 554 44.20 19.94 -16.91
C ILE A 554 45.72 19.72 -16.84
N SER A 555 46.27 18.69 -17.49
CA SER A 555 47.74 18.50 -17.55
C SER A 555 48.44 19.54 -18.41
N ARG A 556 47.79 20.06 -19.47
CA ARG A 556 48.34 21.12 -20.33
C ARG A 556 48.27 22.51 -19.67
N LEU A 557 47.24 22.79 -18.88
CA LEU A 557 47.12 24.04 -18.12
C LEU A 557 48.15 24.18 -17.00
N ARG A 558 48.73 23.08 -16.51
CA ARG A 558 49.80 23.10 -15.50
C ARG A 558 51.21 23.37 -16.07
N GLN A 559 51.38 23.39 -17.39
CA GLN A 559 52.68 23.61 -18.04
C GLN A 559 52.80 24.96 -18.79
N GLY A 560 51.86 25.88 -18.59
CA GLY A 560 52.04 27.29 -18.99
C GLY A 560 52.22 27.53 -20.50
N GLY A 561 51.43 26.87 -21.35
CA GLY A 561 51.41 27.16 -22.80
C GLY A 561 50.14 27.93 -23.20
N ASP A 562 50.31 29.05 -23.89
CA ASP A 562 49.22 29.92 -24.38
C ASP A 562 48.22 29.16 -25.28
N LEU A 563 46.93 29.37 -25.00
CA LEU A 563 45.81 28.84 -25.78
C LEU A 563 45.60 29.67 -27.06
N ILE A 564 46.08 29.16 -28.19
CA ILE A 564 45.57 29.55 -29.52
C ILE A 564 44.46 28.56 -29.88
N LEU A 565 43.21 29.04 -29.93
CA LEU A 565 42.06 28.27 -30.44
C LEU A 565 42.04 28.33 -31.98
N PRO A 566 41.99 27.21 -32.71
CA PRO A 566 41.66 27.23 -34.12
C PRO A 566 40.13 27.39 -34.30
N ALA A 567 39.76 28.30 -35.20
CA ALA A 567 38.38 28.53 -35.59
C ALA A 567 37.83 27.41 -36.48
N LYS A 568 36.82 26.70 -35.98
CA LYS A 568 35.50 26.42 -36.57
C LYS A 568 34.85 25.22 -35.90
#